data_AF-L9VU69-F1
#
_entry.id   AF-L9VU69-F1
#
_cell.length_a   1.000
_cell.length_b   1.000
_cell.length_c   1.000
_cell.angle_alpha   90.00
_cell.angle_beta   90.00
_cell.angle_gamma   90.00
#
_symmetry.space_group_name_H-M   'P 1'
#
loop_
_entity.id
_entity.type
_entity.pdbx_description
1 polymer ?
#
loop_
_entity_poly.entity_id
_entity_poly.type
_entity_poly.pdbx_seq_one_letter_code
_entity_poly.pdbx_strand_id
1 'polypeptide(L)'
;MILTTIALFGLAFSLDLLIGEPPNALHPVAWFGRLVDTLDREWADTDGGQRLAGVGIALFAPLIPAVVAGGSVVLASAASPLAGAIVAGLVLFLTTSLRSLLELTQTVVAATDVGDEFRTGGSDVAGTDGRAADTDERTADTDGRAADTDGTTDVTDDGLETARDRVRGLVGRDTSTLSPAEIRSAAVESVGENLADGLVATLLPFALLAPVSLPAAAAAAAWVKGVNTLDSMLGYPSKPHGTASARLDDLVMWLPARITAIAIAVAGADPFAVLRAREWARDPPSPNSGWPMATLACALSVRLTKPGVYDLNTAADLPTVDDGDRAVSVVGLAAVLSVLLAIALAAGVAIAVTTLEGTQVEPAVVGTLLEPTADTAIETVTRLLREVSR
;
A
#
# COMPACT_ATOMS: atom_id res chain seq x y z
N MET A 1 23.67 11.00 -14.52
CA MET A 1 23.14 11.09 -13.15
C MET A 1 21.63 11.33 -13.17
N ILE A 2 21.13 12.53 -13.45
CA ILE A 2 19.67 12.82 -13.41
C ILE A 2 18.87 11.92 -14.38
N LEU A 3 19.27 11.84 -15.66
CA LEU A 3 18.58 11.01 -16.65
C LEU A 3 18.60 9.52 -16.28
N THR A 4 19.72 9.05 -15.72
CA THR A 4 19.85 7.67 -15.23
C THR A 4 18.88 7.41 -14.09
N THR A 5 18.80 8.31 -13.12
CA THR A 5 17.87 8.19 -11.99
C THR A 5 16.42 8.20 -12.47
N ILE A 6 16.03 9.15 -13.33
CA ILE A 6 14.68 9.19 -13.91
C ILE A 6 14.36 7.88 -14.63
N ALA A 7 15.29 7.34 -15.42
CA ALA A 7 15.12 6.06 -16.10
C ALA A 7 14.99 4.87 -15.13
N LEU A 8 15.63 4.91 -13.95
CA LEU A 8 15.48 3.88 -12.91
C LEU A 8 14.10 3.88 -12.28
N PHE A 9 13.60 5.07 -11.89
CA PHE A 9 12.22 5.21 -11.41
C PHE A 9 11.26 4.74 -12.52
N GLY A 10 11.42 5.24 -13.75
CA GLY A 10 10.62 4.82 -14.89
C GLY A 10 10.62 3.31 -15.12
N LEU A 11 11.78 2.65 -15.06
CA LEU A 11 11.89 1.19 -15.19
C LEU A 11 11.14 0.47 -14.06
N ALA A 12 11.39 0.84 -12.80
CA ALA A 12 10.78 0.17 -11.66
C ALA A 12 9.25 0.24 -11.71
N PHE A 13 8.69 1.42 -11.96
CA PHE A 13 7.23 1.61 -12.06
C PHE A 13 6.64 1.00 -13.32
N SER A 14 7.36 1.01 -14.45
CA SER A 14 6.90 0.30 -15.64
C SER A 14 6.81 -1.21 -15.40
N LEU A 15 7.77 -1.79 -14.68
CA LEU A 15 7.74 -3.21 -14.31
C LEU A 15 6.60 -3.52 -13.33
N ASP A 16 6.37 -2.66 -12.33
CA ASP A 16 5.24 -2.84 -11.39
C ASP A 16 3.89 -2.83 -12.11
N LEU A 17 3.69 -1.88 -13.03
CA LEU A 17 2.45 -1.78 -13.80
C LEU A 17 2.28 -2.93 -14.81
N LEU A 18 3.35 -3.36 -15.48
CA LEU A 18 3.28 -4.35 -16.56
C LEU A 18 3.29 -5.79 -16.06
N ILE A 19 4.11 -6.09 -15.04
CA ILE A 19 4.39 -7.45 -14.58
C ILE A 19 3.68 -7.73 -13.26
N GLY A 20 3.57 -6.74 -12.37
CA GLY A 20 3.14 -6.95 -10.99
C GLY A 20 4.17 -7.75 -10.18
N GLU A 21 3.81 -8.19 -8.98
CA GLU A 21 4.75 -8.92 -8.11
C GLU A 21 5.10 -10.32 -8.64
N PRO A 22 6.38 -10.74 -8.55
CA PRO A 22 6.76 -12.10 -8.87
C PRO A 22 6.19 -13.09 -7.84
N PRO A 23 6.00 -14.37 -8.21
CA PRO A 23 5.51 -15.37 -7.27
C PRO A 23 6.45 -15.53 -6.06
N ASN A 24 5.93 -15.92 -4.89
CA ASN A 24 6.68 -16.08 -3.63
C ASN A 24 7.94 -16.95 -3.73
N ALA A 25 7.99 -17.86 -4.70
CA ALA A 25 9.17 -18.67 -4.99
C ALA A 25 10.36 -17.84 -5.51
N LEU A 26 10.10 -16.70 -6.16
CA LEU A 26 11.08 -15.82 -6.80
C LEU A 26 11.16 -14.42 -6.16
N HIS A 27 10.45 -14.19 -5.04
CA HIS A 27 10.36 -12.88 -4.42
C HIS A 27 11.33 -12.75 -3.21
N PRO A 28 12.35 -11.87 -3.25
CA PRO A 28 13.32 -11.73 -2.16
C PRO A 28 12.72 -11.38 -0.79
N VAL A 29 11.66 -10.55 -0.77
CA VAL A 29 10.91 -10.26 0.46
C VAL A 29 10.28 -11.53 1.05
N ALA A 30 9.67 -12.40 0.24
CA ALA A 30 9.13 -13.68 0.72
C ALA A 30 10.23 -14.63 1.23
N TRP A 31 11.43 -14.57 0.64
CA TRP A 31 12.58 -15.34 1.11
C TRP A 31 13.07 -14.84 2.46
N PHE A 32 13.11 -13.52 2.63
CA PHE A 32 13.42 -12.89 3.90
C PHE A 32 12.36 -13.22 4.96
N GLY A 33 11.07 -13.21 4.62
CA GLY A 33 10.01 -13.65 5.51
C GLY A 33 10.22 -15.07 6.04
N ARG A 34 10.56 -16.03 5.16
CA ARG A 34 10.89 -17.40 5.59
C ARG A 34 12.10 -17.47 6.51
N LEU A 35 13.09 -16.59 6.33
CA LEU A 35 14.19 -16.47 7.28
C LEU A 35 13.69 -15.96 8.64
N VAL A 36 12.84 -14.93 8.64
CA VAL A 36 12.25 -14.36 9.86
C VAL A 36 11.38 -15.38 10.60
N ASP A 37 10.64 -16.25 9.90
CA ASP A 37 9.91 -17.36 10.51
C ASP A 37 10.83 -18.29 11.33
N THR A 38 12.06 -18.53 10.87
CA THR A 38 13.03 -19.33 11.66
C THR A 38 13.55 -18.60 12.90
N LEU A 39 13.46 -17.26 12.91
CA LEU A 39 13.82 -16.41 14.05
C LEU A 39 12.64 -16.21 14.99
N ASP A 40 11.41 -16.45 14.54
CA ASP A 40 10.19 -16.36 15.34
C ASP A 40 10.03 -17.58 16.25
N ARG A 41 10.77 -17.55 17.34
CA ARG A 41 10.80 -18.60 18.36
C ARG A 41 11.14 -18.02 19.71
N GLU A 42 10.94 -18.80 20.75
CA GLU A 42 11.39 -18.40 22.07
C GLU A 42 12.93 -18.50 22.18
N TRP A 43 13.58 -17.38 22.48
CA TRP A 43 15.03 -17.29 22.65
C TRP A 43 15.50 -17.38 24.11
N ALA A 44 14.61 -17.14 25.08
CA ALA A 44 14.91 -17.18 26.51
C ALA A 44 13.65 -17.40 27.36
N ASP A 45 13.80 -17.97 28.55
CA ASP A 45 12.66 -18.23 29.46
C ASP A 45 12.07 -16.95 30.10
N THR A 46 12.71 -15.80 29.89
CA THR A 46 12.27 -14.51 30.48
C THR A 46 11.99 -13.49 29.39
N ASP A 47 10.97 -12.65 29.60
CA ASP A 47 10.64 -11.52 28.72
C ASP A 47 11.84 -10.61 28.45
N GLY A 48 12.69 -10.39 29.47
CA GLY A 48 13.91 -9.60 29.34
C GLY A 48 14.92 -10.23 28.38
N GLY A 49 15.12 -11.55 28.48
CA GLY A 49 15.99 -12.29 27.57
C GLY A 49 15.45 -12.32 26.14
N GLN A 50 14.13 -12.48 25.98
CA GLN A 50 13.45 -12.42 24.67
C GLN A 50 13.65 -11.05 24.01
N ARG A 51 13.42 -9.96 24.76
CA ARG A 51 13.64 -8.59 24.27
C ARG A 51 15.09 -8.35 23.87
N LEU A 52 16.06 -8.88 24.62
CA LEU A 52 17.48 -8.76 24.29
C LEU A 52 17.84 -9.50 22.99
N ALA A 53 17.35 -10.73 22.82
CA ALA A 53 17.51 -11.46 21.56
C ALA A 53 16.86 -10.70 20.39
N GLY A 54 15.68 -10.12 20.64
CA GLY A 54 14.97 -9.23 19.72
C GLY A 54 15.78 -8.04 19.23
N VAL A 55 16.58 -7.41 20.09
CA VAL A 55 17.50 -6.33 19.67
C VAL A 55 18.50 -6.83 18.63
N GLY A 56 19.05 -8.03 18.83
CA GLY A 56 19.94 -8.66 17.85
C GLY A 56 19.24 -8.90 16.51
N ILE A 57 18.01 -9.44 16.54
CA ILE A 57 17.21 -9.69 15.34
C ILE A 57 16.96 -8.37 14.58
N ALA A 58 16.47 -7.34 15.27
CA ALA A 58 16.16 -6.04 14.69
C ALA A 58 17.38 -5.35 14.07
N LEU A 59 18.57 -5.49 14.68
CA LEU A 59 19.80 -4.87 14.18
C LEU A 59 20.42 -5.62 12.99
N PHE A 60 20.40 -6.95 13.01
CA PHE A 60 21.18 -7.75 12.05
C PHE A 60 20.35 -8.35 10.92
N ALA A 61 19.10 -8.77 11.16
CA ALA A 61 18.32 -9.42 10.11
C ALA A 61 18.07 -8.51 8.89
N PRO A 62 17.71 -7.22 9.02
CA PRO A 62 17.50 -6.34 7.86
C PRO A 62 18.78 -6.03 7.09
N LEU A 63 19.96 -6.27 7.67
CA LEU A 63 21.23 -6.11 6.95
C LEU A 63 21.42 -7.20 5.88
N ILE A 64 20.77 -8.35 6.02
CA ILE A 64 20.88 -9.44 5.06
C ILE A 64 20.33 -9.02 3.68
N PRO A 65 19.05 -8.59 3.54
CA PRO A 65 18.56 -8.09 2.25
C PRO A 65 19.32 -6.85 1.79
N ALA A 66 19.77 -5.98 2.70
CA ALA A 66 20.59 -4.80 2.36
C ALA A 66 21.92 -5.16 1.69
N VAL A 67 22.67 -6.10 2.28
CA VAL A 67 23.97 -6.57 1.76
C VAL A 67 23.78 -7.30 0.43
N VAL A 68 22.74 -8.14 0.31
CA VAL A 68 22.45 -8.84 -0.95
C VAL A 68 22.09 -7.85 -2.06
N ALA A 69 21.20 -6.89 -1.78
CA ALA A 69 20.80 -5.88 -2.74
C ALA A 69 21.97 -4.99 -3.16
N GLY A 70 22.67 -4.37 -2.21
CA GLY A 70 23.83 -3.52 -2.49
C GLY A 70 24.96 -4.28 -3.19
N GLY A 71 25.27 -5.49 -2.73
CA GLY A 71 26.28 -6.37 -3.32
C GLY A 71 25.94 -6.76 -4.75
N SER A 72 24.66 -7.07 -5.06
CA SER A 72 24.23 -7.38 -6.41
C SER A 72 24.44 -6.20 -7.38
N VAL A 73 24.18 -4.97 -6.93
CA VAL A 73 24.43 -3.76 -7.72
C VAL A 73 25.92 -3.51 -7.90
N VAL A 74 26.75 -3.73 -6.87
CA VAL A 74 28.23 -3.64 -7.00
C VAL A 74 28.74 -4.62 -8.06
N LEU A 75 28.33 -5.88 -7.97
CA LEU A 75 28.75 -6.93 -8.91
C LEU A 75 28.29 -6.63 -10.34
N ALA A 76 27.06 -6.17 -10.53
CA ALA A 76 26.54 -5.78 -11.83
C ALA A 76 27.25 -4.53 -12.38
N SER A 77 27.55 -3.54 -11.53
CA SER A 77 28.29 -2.33 -11.89
C SER A 77 29.72 -2.64 -12.34
N ALA A 78 30.34 -3.69 -11.80
CA ALA A 78 31.66 -4.15 -12.22
C ALA A 78 31.65 -4.71 -13.66
N ALA A 79 30.51 -5.22 -14.14
CA ALA A 79 30.35 -5.65 -15.54
C ALA A 79 30.07 -4.46 -16.47
N SER A 80 29.12 -3.59 -16.10
CA SER A 80 28.91 -2.30 -16.76
C SER A 80 28.06 -1.35 -15.90
N PRO A 81 28.22 -0.03 -16.04
CA PRO A 81 27.36 0.95 -15.35
C PRO A 81 25.87 0.75 -15.65
N LEU A 82 25.53 0.35 -16.88
CA LEU A 82 24.15 0.08 -17.27
C LEU A 82 23.58 -1.15 -16.56
N ALA A 83 24.36 -2.23 -16.44
CA ALA A 83 23.92 -3.41 -15.69
C ALA A 83 23.70 -3.09 -14.21
N GLY A 84 24.58 -2.30 -13.60
CA GLY A 84 24.40 -1.78 -12.24
C GLY A 84 23.10 -0.99 -12.07
N ALA A 85 22.82 -0.09 -13.02
CA ALA A 85 21.57 0.66 -13.06
C ALA A 85 20.35 -0.29 -13.15
N ILE A 86 20.31 -1.21 -14.12
CA ILE A 86 19.20 -2.15 -14.29
C ILE A 86 18.95 -2.94 -13.00
N VAL A 87 19.99 -3.48 -12.37
CA VAL A 87 19.84 -4.23 -11.10
C VAL A 87 19.33 -3.34 -9.97
N ALA A 88 19.79 -2.09 -9.86
CA ALA A 88 19.26 -1.16 -8.87
C ALA A 88 17.76 -0.84 -9.08
N GLY A 89 17.34 -0.69 -10.35
CA GLY A 89 15.93 -0.51 -10.70
C GLY A 89 15.09 -1.75 -10.38
N LEU A 90 15.63 -2.96 -10.61
CA LEU A 90 14.98 -4.22 -10.22
C LEU A 90 14.87 -4.37 -8.71
N VAL A 91 15.89 -3.97 -7.94
CA VAL A 91 15.80 -3.94 -6.47
C VAL A 91 14.68 -3.00 -6.03
N LEU A 92 14.63 -1.78 -6.58
CA LEU A 92 13.58 -0.82 -6.23
C LEU A 92 12.19 -1.42 -6.51
N PHE A 93 11.99 -1.96 -7.71
CA PHE A 93 10.78 -2.69 -8.09
C PHE A 93 10.41 -3.80 -7.08
N LEU A 94 11.34 -4.68 -6.73
CA LEU A 94 11.10 -5.79 -5.80
C LEU A 94 10.89 -5.35 -4.33
N THR A 95 11.21 -4.10 -4.00
CA THR A 95 10.98 -3.52 -2.67
C THR A 95 9.71 -2.66 -2.61
N THR A 96 9.06 -2.43 -3.75
CA THR A 96 7.80 -1.68 -3.87
C THR A 96 6.68 -2.59 -4.34
N SER A 97 5.44 -2.34 -3.92
CA SER A 97 4.31 -3.21 -4.25
C SER A 97 3.01 -2.43 -4.44
N LEU A 98 2.97 -1.53 -5.43
CA LEU A 98 1.81 -0.64 -5.61
C LEU A 98 0.67 -1.33 -6.34
N ARG A 99 0.93 -2.01 -7.45
CA ARG A 99 -0.11 -2.68 -8.24
C ARG A 99 -0.87 -3.73 -7.43
N SER A 100 -0.14 -4.67 -6.81
CA SER A 100 -0.76 -5.73 -5.98
C SER A 100 -1.59 -5.14 -4.84
N LEU A 101 -1.15 -4.03 -4.25
CA LEU A 101 -1.88 -3.35 -3.17
C LEU A 101 -3.23 -2.82 -3.66
N LEU A 102 -3.25 -2.08 -4.78
CA LEU A 102 -4.48 -1.50 -5.32
C LEU A 102 -5.45 -2.59 -5.82
N GLU A 103 -4.94 -3.60 -6.54
CA GLU A 103 -5.74 -4.70 -7.07
C GLU A 103 -6.40 -5.50 -5.94
N LEU A 104 -5.66 -5.81 -4.86
CA LEU A 104 -6.20 -6.55 -3.73
C LEU A 104 -7.28 -5.75 -2.98
N THR A 105 -7.06 -4.45 -2.76
CA THR A 105 -8.07 -3.58 -2.14
C THR A 105 -9.33 -3.49 -2.99
N GLN A 106 -9.20 -3.23 -4.30
CA GLN A 106 -10.34 -3.16 -5.22
C GLN A 106 -11.10 -4.49 -5.26
N THR A 107 -10.37 -5.60 -5.26
CA THR A 107 -10.96 -6.95 -5.22
C THR A 107 -11.76 -7.19 -3.94
N VAL A 108 -11.27 -6.74 -2.78
CA VAL A 108 -11.98 -6.85 -1.51
C VAL A 108 -13.20 -5.94 -1.49
N VAL A 109 -13.08 -4.69 -1.96
CA VAL A 109 -14.20 -3.73 -2.04
C VAL A 109 -15.31 -4.29 -2.92
N ALA A 110 -15.00 -4.74 -4.13
CA ALA A 110 -15.98 -5.32 -5.06
C ALA A 110 -16.66 -6.57 -4.49
N ALA A 111 -15.93 -7.42 -3.76
CA ALA A 111 -16.51 -8.60 -3.13
C ALA A 111 -17.47 -8.28 -1.96
N THR A 112 -17.49 -7.03 -1.47
CA THR A 112 -18.42 -6.56 -0.43
C THR A 112 -19.65 -5.83 -0.97
N ASP A 113 -19.85 -5.80 -2.28
CA ASP A 113 -21.01 -5.18 -2.93
C ASP A 113 -22.28 -6.04 -2.76
N VAL A 114 -22.61 -6.34 -1.50
CA VAL A 114 -23.83 -7.07 -1.12
C VAL A 114 -24.94 -6.01 -1.00
N GLY A 115 -25.45 -5.54 -2.13
CA GLY A 115 -26.59 -4.62 -2.27
C GLY A 115 -26.95 -3.76 -1.04
N ASP A 116 -26.57 -2.48 -1.04
CA ASP A 116 -27.03 -1.45 -0.10
C ASP A 116 -28.58 -1.19 -0.15
N GLU A 117 -29.35 -2.06 -0.80
CA GLU A 117 -30.82 -1.95 -0.95
C GLU A 117 -31.61 -2.29 0.31
N PHE A 118 -31.02 -2.93 1.32
CA PHE A 118 -31.75 -3.19 2.57
C PHE A 118 -32.00 -1.93 3.44
N ARG A 119 -31.51 -0.75 3.02
CA ARG A 119 -31.70 0.51 3.76
C ARG A 119 -32.76 1.46 3.18
N THR A 120 -33.39 1.13 2.05
CA THR A 120 -34.44 1.98 1.43
C THR A 120 -35.86 1.38 1.47
N GLY A 121 -36.07 0.20 2.05
CA GLY A 121 -37.42 -0.39 2.23
C GLY A 121 -38.25 0.14 3.40
N GLY A 122 -37.77 1.18 4.10
CA GLY A 122 -38.29 1.62 5.39
C GLY A 122 -39.22 2.84 5.37
N SER A 123 -40.02 3.05 4.31
CA SER A 123 -41.15 3.99 4.38
C SER A 123 -42.06 3.78 3.17
N ASP A 124 -43.09 2.95 3.31
CA ASP A 124 -44.43 3.16 2.74
C ASP A 124 -45.31 1.95 3.06
N VAL A 125 -45.92 1.98 4.25
CA VAL A 125 -47.12 1.18 4.53
C VAL A 125 -48.30 2.15 4.55
N ALA A 126 -48.77 2.50 3.35
CA ALA A 126 -50.11 3.02 3.12
C ALA A 126 -50.91 1.93 2.39
N GLY A 127 -52.06 1.57 2.95
CA GLY A 127 -52.69 0.27 2.76
C GLY A 127 -53.32 -0.03 1.40
N THR A 128 -53.81 -1.26 1.29
CA THR A 128 -55.18 -1.56 0.82
C THR A 128 -55.49 -3.03 1.06
N ASP A 129 -56.55 -3.27 1.83
CA ASP A 129 -57.28 -4.53 1.88
C ASP A 129 -57.83 -4.90 0.50
N GLY A 130 -57.81 -6.19 0.14
CA GLY A 130 -58.65 -6.65 -0.95
C GLY A 130 -58.33 -7.98 -1.60
N ARG A 131 -58.87 -9.05 -0.99
CA ARG A 131 -59.63 -10.12 -1.68
C ARG A 131 -58.87 -11.36 -2.18
N ALA A 132 -59.30 -12.47 -1.60
CA ALA A 132 -59.06 -13.85 -1.97
C ALA A 132 -59.45 -14.19 -3.42
N ALA A 133 -58.65 -15.08 -4.04
CA ALA A 133 -59.14 -16.06 -5.00
C ALA A 133 -58.27 -17.33 -4.92
N ASP A 134 -58.98 -18.41 -4.67
CA ASP A 134 -58.66 -19.83 -4.72
C ASP A 134 -58.28 -20.28 -6.14
N THR A 135 -57.31 -21.18 -6.29
CA THR A 135 -57.30 -22.32 -7.25
C THR A 135 -56.00 -23.14 -7.15
N ASP A 136 -56.16 -24.35 -6.63
CA ASP A 136 -55.83 -25.67 -7.21
C ASP A 136 -54.45 -26.04 -7.80
N GLU A 137 -54.08 -27.27 -7.44
CA GLU A 137 -52.94 -28.10 -7.84
C GLU A 137 -52.83 -28.34 -9.36
N ARG A 138 -51.60 -28.36 -9.91
CA ARG A 138 -51.06 -29.55 -10.61
C ARG A 138 -49.60 -29.41 -11.08
N THR A 139 -48.94 -30.56 -11.00
CA THR A 139 -47.62 -30.96 -11.46
C THR A 139 -47.38 -30.78 -12.97
N ALA A 140 -46.17 -30.35 -13.34
CA ALA A 140 -45.50 -30.78 -14.58
C ALA A 140 -43.98 -30.50 -14.50
N ASP A 141 -43.24 -31.60 -14.61
CA ASP A 141 -41.81 -31.71 -14.89
C ASP A 141 -41.54 -31.36 -16.36
N THR A 142 -40.63 -30.42 -16.64
CA THR A 142 -39.94 -30.32 -17.94
C THR A 142 -38.57 -29.66 -17.78
N ASP A 143 -37.57 -30.49 -18.00
CA ASP A 143 -36.19 -30.20 -18.38
C ASP A 143 -36.13 -29.31 -19.65
N GLY A 144 -35.31 -28.26 -19.66
CA GLY A 144 -35.29 -27.29 -20.75
C GLY A 144 -34.18 -26.23 -20.65
N ARG A 145 -33.13 -26.44 -21.43
CA ARG A 145 -31.84 -25.73 -21.47
C ARG A 145 -31.92 -24.36 -22.18
N ALA A 146 -31.14 -23.42 -21.64
CA ALA A 146 -30.53 -22.23 -22.26
C ALA A 146 -31.37 -20.95 -22.53
N ALA A 147 -31.02 -19.88 -21.82
CA ALA A 147 -30.75 -18.56 -22.41
C ALA A 147 -29.88 -17.73 -21.44
N ASP A 148 -28.57 -17.70 -21.73
CA ASP A 148 -27.65 -16.61 -21.33
C ASP A 148 -28.24 -15.29 -21.82
N THR A 149 -28.51 -14.37 -20.88
CA THR A 149 -28.35 -12.90 -20.97
C THR A 149 -29.14 -12.25 -19.84
N ASP A 150 -28.52 -12.06 -18.68
CA ASP A 150 -28.55 -10.77 -17.98
C ASP A 150 -27.45 -10.76 -16.90
N GLY A 151 -26.55 -9.79 -16.98
CA GLY A 151 -25.37 -9.67 -16.13
C GLY A 151 -25.69 -8.94 -14.84
N THR A 152 -26.47 -9.57 -13.96
CA THR A 152 -26.63 -9.15 -12.57
C THR A 152 -26.03 -10.24 -11.70
N THR A 153 -24.80 -10.02 -11.22
CA THR A 153 -24.19 -10.88 -10.20
C THR A 153 -24.96 -10.68 -8.90
N ASP A 154 -25.95 -11.54 -8.70
CA ASP A 154 -26.62 -11.78 -7.43
C ASP A 154 -25.56 -12.08 -6.35
N VAL A 155 -25.52 -11.27 -5.29
CA VAL A 155 -24.47 -11.43 -4.27
C VAL A 155 -24.93 -12.50 -3.28
N THR A 156 -24.47 -13.71 -3.56
CA THR A 156 -24.61 -14.88 -2.68
C THR A 156 -23.69 -14.75 -1.46
N ASP A 157 -24.00 -15.42 -0.35
CA ASP A 157 -23.13 -15.56 0.84
C ASP A 157 -21.65 -15.88 0.51
N ASP A 158 -21.43 -16.53 -0.65
CA ASP A 158 -20.13 -16.85 -1.26
C ASP A 158 -19.23 -15.60 -1.54
N GLY A 159 -19.83 -14.47 -1.92
CA GLY A 159 -19.11 -13.22 -2.20
C GLY A 159 -18.51 -12.59 -0.94
N LEU A 160 -19.29 -12.59 0.14
CA LEU A 160 -18.84 -12.08 1.44
C LEU A 160 -17.80 -13.00 2.09
N GLU A 161 -17.95 -14.31 1.96
CA GLU A 161 -16.94 -15.27 2.43
C GLU A 161 -15.62 -15.09 1.65
N THR A 162 -15.71 -14.92 0.33
CA THR A 162 -14.56 -14.56 -0.52
C THR A 162 -13.90 -13.25 -0.07
N ALA A 163 -14.68 -12.21 0.26
CA ALA A 163 -14.15 -10.95 0.76
C ALA A 163 -13.41 -11.13 2.10
N ARG A 164 -13.99 -11.92 3.03
CA ARG A 164 -13.39 -12.24 4.33
C ARG A 164 -12.09 -13.01 4.20
N ASP A 165 -12.00 -13.93 3.24
CA ASP A 165 -10.79 -14.69 2.95
C ASP A 165 -9.70 -13.81 2.33
N ARG A 166 -10.05 -12.99 1.34
CA ARG A 166 -9.10 -12.11 0.66
C ARG A 166 -8.58 -11.00 1.57
N VAL A 167 -9.42 -10.41 2.41
CA VAL A 167 -9.00 -9.33 3.32
C VAL A 167 -8.05 -9.84 4.42
N ARG A 168 -8.01 -11.14 4.74
CA ARG A 168 -6.97 -11.71 5.64
C ARG A 168 -5.56 -11.54 5.08
N GLY A 169 -5.40 -11.45 3.77
CA GLY A 169 -4.13 -11.10 3.14
C GLY A 169 -3.72 -9.64 3.37
N LEU A 170 -4.67 -8.76 3.71
CA LEU A 170 -4.46 -7.34 3.97
C LEU A 170 -4.36 -7.00 5.47
N VAL A 171 -5.00 -7.78 6.34
CA VAL A 171 -5.07 -7.47 7.77
C VAL A 171 -4.74 -8.68 8.66
N GLY A 172 -3.90 -8.45 9.67
CA GLY A 172 -3.49 -9.47 10.65
C GLY A 172 -4.53 -9.77 11.75
N ARG A 173 -5.84 -9.74 11.45
CA ARG A 173 -6.92 -9.99 12.42
C ARG A 173 -7.93 -11.01 11.90
N ASP A 174 -8.72 -11.59 12.81
CA ASP A 174 -9.88 -12.40 12.43
C ASP A 174 -10.94 -11.51 11.75
N THR A 175 -11.41 -11.97 10.61
CA THR A 175 -12.35 -11.28 9.70
C THR A 175 -13.70 -11.99 9.62
N SER A 176 -13.83 -13.16 10.26
CA SER A 176 -15.00 -14.04 10.15
C SER A 176 -16.30 -13.37 10.60
N THR A 177 -16.23 -12.45 11.56
CA THR A 177 -17.38 -11.76 12.16
C THR A 177 -17.61 -10.35 11.62
N LEU A 178 -16.75 -9.86 10.72
CA LEU A 178 -16.87 -8.50 10.20
C LEU A 178 -18.07 -8.37 9.24
N SER A 179 -18.77 -7.26 9.37
CA SER A 179 -19.77 -6.80 8.40
C SER A 179 -19.12 -6.32 7.09
N PRO A 180 -19.87 -6.24 5.98
CA PRO A 180 -19.34 -5.74 4.70
C PRO A 180 -18.66 -4.37 4.82
N ALA A 181 -19.25 -3.44 5.58
CA ALA A 181 -18.69 -2.10 5.78
C ALA A 181 -17.40 -2.10 6.63
N GLU A 182 -17.28 -3.02 7.60
CA GLU A 182 -16.04 -3.21 8.38
C GLU A 182 -14.94 -3.87 7.55
N ILE A 183 -15.29 -4.75 6.60
CA ILE A 183 -14.32 -5.32 5.64
C ILE A 183 -13.79 -4.22 4.72
N ARG A 184 -14.67 -3.33 4.21
CA ARG A 184 -14.24 -2.16 3.43
C ARG A 184 -13.37 -1.23 4.26
N SER A 185 -13.75 -0.96 5.51
CA SER A 185 -12.89 -0.21 6.44
C SER A 185 -11.50 -0.83 6.52
N ALA A 186 -11.41 -2.14 6.75
CA ALA A 186 -10.15 -2.86 6.84
C ALA A 186 -9.30 -2.73 5.56
N ALA A 187 -9.94 -2.78 4.39
CA ALA A 187 -9.27 -2.61 3.10
C ALA A 187 -8.77 -1.18 2.88
N VAL A 188 -9.56 -0.16 3.26
CA VAL A 188 -9.21 1.26 3.15
C VAL A 188 -8.10 1.64 4.16
N GLU A 189 -8.16 1.10 5.38
CA GLU A 189 -7.09 1.20 6.38
C GLU A 189 -5.77 0.65 5.81
N SER A 190 -5.82 -0.60 5.33
CA SER A 190 -4.65 -1.32 4.82
C SER A 190 -4.02 -0.64 3.60
N VAL A 191 -4.82 -0.14 2.65
CA VAL A 191 -4.28 0.54 1.46
C VAL A 191 -3.61 1.88 1.81
N GLY A 192 -4.15 2.62 2.78
CA GLY A 192 -3.54 3.86 3.27
C GLY A 192 -2.22 3.61 4.01
N GLU A 193 -2.22 2.65 4.94
CA GLU A 193 -1.02 2.25 5.70
C GLU A 193 0.07 1.70 4.77
N ASN A 194 -0.27 0.73 3.90
CA ASN A 194 0.69 0.11 2.99
C ASN A 194 1.22 1.05 1.90
N LEU A 195 0.54 2.17 1.59
CA LEU A 195 1.15 3.20 0.74
C LEU A 195 2.42 3.77 1.40
N ALA A 196 2.40 3.97 2.73
CA ALA A 196 3.56 4.44 3.45
C ALA A 196 4.66 3.36 3.47
N ASP A 197 4.32 2.16 3.94
CA ASP A 197 5.28 1.08 4.21
C ASP A 197 5.81 0.43 2.93
N GLY A 198 4.88 0.14 2.00
CA GLY A 198 5.12 -0.61 0.78
C GLY A 198 5.66 0.23 -0.38
N LEU A 199 5.63 1.57 -0.29
CA LEU A 199 6.10 2.44 -1.36
C LEU A 199 6.95 3.61 -0.86
N VAL A 200 6.38 4.51 -0.05
CA VAL A 200 7.05 5.78 0.29
C VAL A 200 8.32 5.53 1.11
N ALA A 201 8.29 4.56 2.04
CA ALA A 201 9.41 4.23 2.90
C ALA A 201 10.66 3.78 2.13
N THR A 202 10.49 3.03 1.04
CA THR A 202 11.61 2.55 0.21
C THR A 202 12.05 3.58 -0.82
N LEU A 203 11.12 4.37 -1.38
CA LEU A 203 11.45 5.41 -2.38
C LEU A 203 12.33 6.52 -1.84
N LEU A 204 12.07 7.01 -0.62
CA LEU A 204 12.80 8.15 -0.06
C LEU A 204 14.31 7.92 0.09
N PRO A 205 14.79 6.87 0.78
CA PRO A 205 16.22 6.63 0.88
C PRO A 205 16.84 6.28 -0.48
N PHE A 206 16.10 5.59 -1.37
CA PHE A 206 16.58 5.31 -2.72
C PHE A 206 16.82 6.61 -3.52
N ALA A 207 15.86 7.53 -3.50
CA ALA A 207 15.96 8.84 -4.15
C ALA A 207 17.13 9.67 -3.63
N LEU A 208 17.35 9.67 -2.31
CA LEU A 208 18.44 10.41 -1.67
C LEU A 208 19.82 9.85 -2.04
N LEU A 209 19.96 8.53 -2.11
CA LEU A 209 21.25 7.88 -2.26
C LEU A 209 21.60 7.54 -3.72
N ALA A 210 20.62 7.32 -4.60
CA ALA A 210 20.88 6.91 -5.98
C ALA A 210 21.79 7.89 -6.76
N PRO A 211 21.67 9.23 -6.57
CA PRO A 211 22.60 10.19 -7.17
C PRO A 211 24.03 10.17 -6.61
N VAL A 212 24.28 9.45 -5.51
CA VAL A 212 25.61 9.37 -4.88
C VAL A 212 26.20 7.96 -5.06
N SER A 213 25.39 6.92 -4.84
CA SER A 213 25.78 5.52 -4.94
C SER A 213 24.56 4.63 -5.13
N LEU A 214 24.43 4.04 -6.33
CA LEU A 214 23.39 3.06 -6.65
C LEU A 214 23.41 1.84 -5.70
N PRO A 215 24.58 1.26 -5.35
CA PRO A 215 24.63 0.21 -4.32
C PRO A 215 24.07 0.64 -2.97
N ALA A 216 24.39 1.86 -2.52
CA ALA A 216 23.89 2.35 -1.23
C ALA A 216 22.38 2.58 -1.28
N ALA A 217 21.85 3.09 -2.40
CA ALA A 217 20.42 3.26 -2.62
C ALA A 217 19.66 1.94 -2.57
N ALA A 218 20.15 0.93 -3.29
CA ALA A 218 19.59 -0.42 -3.29
C ALA A 218 19.65 -1.08 -1.91
N ALA A 219 20.79 -0.97 -1.22
CA ALA A 219 20.95 -1.48 0.13
C ALA A 219 19.97 -0.80 1.12
N ALA A 220 19.81 0.51 1.04
CA ALA A 220 18.92 1.26 1.92
C ALA A 220 17.44 0.92 1.67
N ALA A 221 17.01 0.82 0.40
CA ALA A 221 15.64 0.40 0.07
C ALA A 221 15.33 -1.01 0.59
N ALA A 222 16.24 -1.96 0.37
CA ALA A 222 16.09 -3.33 0.86
C ALA A 222 16.17 -3.42 2.40
N TRP A 223 16.98 -2.58 3.04
CA TRP A 223 17.05 -2.49 4.50
C TRP A 223 15.72 -2.00 5.08
N VAL A 224 15.16 -0.90 4.56
CA VAL A 224 13.85 -0.39 5.01
C VAL A 224 12.76 -1.42 4.82
N LYS A 225 12.67 -2.05 3.64
CA LYS A 225 11.71 -3.13 3.41
C LYS A 225 11.89 -4.29 4.38
N GLY A 226 13.15 -4.62 4.72
CA GLY A 226 13.47 -5.62 5.74
C GLY A 226 13.00 -5.23 7.15
N VAL A 227 13.12 -3.96 7.54
CA VAL A 227 12.58 -3.43 8.81
C VAL A 227 11.06 -3.56 8.85
N ASN A 228 10.34 -3.11 7.81
CA ASN A 228 8.88 -3.22 7.75
C ASN A 228 8.42 -4.69 7.78
N THR A 229 9.16 -5.57 7.08
CA THR A 229 8.86 -7.01 7.08
C THR A 229 9.04 -7.61 8.49
N LEU A 230 10.10 -7.23 9.22
CA LEU A 230 10.28 -7.68 10.60
C LEU A 230 9.14 -7.23 11.52
N ASP A 231 8.67 -6.00 11.40
CA ASP A 231 7.58 -5.51 12.23
C ASP A 231 6.27 -6.25 11.95
N SER A 232 5.89 -6.38 10.68
CA SER A 232 4.66 -7.10 10.28
C SER A 232 4.60 -8.56 10.75
N MET A 233 5.77 -9.20 10.93
CA MET A 233 5.88 -10.60 11.35
C MET A 233 6.09 -10.77 12.87
N LEU A 234 6.89 -9.90 13.49
CA LEU A 234 7.32 -10.05 14.88
C LEU A 234 6.72 -9.02 15.84
N GLY A 235 6.31 -7.84 15.36
CA GLY A 235 5.93 -6.65 16.15
C GLY A 235 4.68 -6.79 17.04
N TYR A 236 4.14 -7.99 17.21
CA TYR A 236 2.96 -8.24 18.03
C TYR A 236 3.30 -8.16 19.53
N PRO A 237 2.41 -7.58 20.37
CA PRO A 237 2.61 -7.53 21.83
C PRO A 237 2.79 -8.91 22.50
N SER A 238 2.26 -9.97 21.88
CA SER A 238 2.40 -11.36 22.32
C SER A 238 3.80 -11.95 22.06
N LYS A 239 4.67 -11.25 21.32
CA LYS A 239 6.03 -11.66 20.95
C LYS A 239 7.05 -10.68 21.55
N PRO A 240 7.53 -10.91 22.79
CA PRO A 240 8.47 -9.98 23.44
C PRO A 240 9.77 -9.75 22.65
N HIS A 241 10.25 -10.74 21.88
CA HIS A 241 11.39 -10.61 20.97
C HIS A 241 11.13 -9.68 19.77
N GLY A 242 9.87 -9.38 19.44
CA GLY A 242 9.51 -8.44 18.38
C GLY A 242 9.50 -6.96 18.79
N THR A 243 9.60 -6.66 20.09
CA THR A 243 9.49 -5.27 20.58
C THR A 243 10.54 -4.33 19.97
N ALA A 244 11.76 -4.83 19.74
CA ALA A 244 12.82 -4.03 19.13
C ALA A 244 12.56 -3.77 17.64
N SER A 245 12.00 -4.75 16.93
CA SER A 245 11.60 -4.60 15.52
C SER A 245 10.53 -3.53 15.36
N ALA A 246 9.47 -3.58 16.18
CA ALA A 246 8.40 -2.58 16.16
C ALA A 246 8.90 -1.16 16.45
N ARG A 247 9.83 -1.01 17.40
CA ARG A 247 10.42 0.31 17.70
C ARG A 247 11.35 0.81 16.60
N LEU A 248 12.08 -0.08 15.94
CA LEU A 248 12.92 0.28 14.81
C LEU A 248 12.06 0.73 13.63
N ASP A 249 10.97 0.00 13.36
CA ASP A 249 9.99 0.39 12.37
C ASP A 249 9.36 1.75 12.69
N ASP A 250 8.89 1.96 13.92
CA ASP A 250 8.35 3.24 14.37
C ASP A 250 9.31 4.42 14.17
N LEU A 251 10.61 4.18 14.27
CA LEU A 251 11.63 5.20 13.99
C LEU A 251 11.76 5.45 12.47
N VAL A 252 11.90 4.39 11.69
CA VAL A 252 12.10 4.45 10.23
C VAL A 252 10.88 5.04 9.52
N MET A 253 9.69 4.68 9.98
CA MET A 253 8.40 5.06 9.41
C MET A 253 7.92 6.44 9.79
N TRP A 254 8.62 7.15 10.69
CA TRP A 254 8.22 8.48 11.11
C TRP A 254 8.06 9.44 9.93
N LEU A 255 9.09 9.63 9.12
CA LEU A 255 9.06 10.54 7.97
C LEU A 255 8.18 10.02 6.82
N PRO A 256 8.30 8.75 6.37
CA PRO A 256 7.47 8.20 5.30
C PRO A 256 5.96 8.33 5.58
N ALA A 257 5.49 8.05 6.80
CA ALA A 257 4.07 8.14 7.12
C ALA A 257 3.51 9.56 6.99
N ARG A 258 4.29 10.61 7.33
CA ARG A 258 3.84 12.01 7.20
C ARG A 258 3.85 12.48 5.75
N ILE A 259 4.88 12.11 4.99
CA ILE A 259 4.94 12.39 3.55
C ILE A 259 3.75 11.72 2.85
N THR A 260 3.44 10.47 3.21
CA THR A 260 2.30 9.73 2.68
C THR A 260 0.98 10.41 3.02
N ALA A 261 0.78 10.83 4.28
CA ALA A 261 -0.41 11.59 4.67
C ALA A 261 -0.59 12.87 3.84
N ILE A 262 0.48 13.64 3.64
CA ILE A 262 0.44 14.85 2.79
C ILE A 262 0.09 14.49 1.35
N ALA A 263 0.69 13.44 0.79
CA ALA A 263 0.39 12.98 -0.57
C ALA A 263 -1.10 12.57 -0.72
N ILE A 264 -1.65 11.85 0.27
CA ILE A 264 -3.08 11.49 0.32
C ILE A 264 -3.97 12.73 0.37
N ALA A 265 -3.64 13.71 1.21
CA ALA A 265 -4.42 14.94 1.33
C ALA A 265 -4.43 15.77 0.04
N VAL A 266 -3.28 15.85 -0.65
CA VAL A 266 -3.18 16.51 -1.95
C VAL A 266 -3.95 15.73 -3.01
N ALA A 267 -3.81 14.40 -3.07
CA ALA A 267 -4.50 13.54 -4.02
C ALA A 267 -6.03 13.55 -3.82
N GLY A 268 -6.50 13.61 -2.57
CA GLY A 268 -7.91 13.74 -2.22
C GLY A 268 -8.49 15.14 -2.41
N ALA A 269 -7.70 16.09 -2.92
CA ALA A 269 -8.07 17.51 -3.06
C ALA A 269 -8.55 18.17 -1.75
N ASP A 270 -8.04 17.69 -0.61
CA ASP A 270 -8.33 18.22 0.72
C ASP A 270 -7.04 18.40 1.52
N PRO A 271 -6.30 19.50 1.31
CA PRO A 271 -5.03 19.74 1.99
C PRO A 271 -5.18 19.88 3.51
N PHE A 272 -6.40 20.14 4.02
CA PHE A 272 -6.68 20.25 5.45
C PHE A 272 -7.00 18.91 6.10
N ALA A 273 -7.17 17.83 5.32
CA ALA A 273 -7.39 16.48 5.84
C ALA A 273 -6.30 16.05 6.82
N VAL A 274 -5.02 16.37 6.55
CA VAL A 274 -3.91 16.07 7.48
C VAL A 274 -4.10 16.77 8.83
N LEU A 275 -4.64 18.00 8.85
CA LEU A 275 -4.84 18.74 10.09
C LEU A 275 -5.97 18.15 10.92
N ARG A 276 -7.07 17.74 10.28
CA ARG A 276 -8.19 17.06 10.94
C ARG A 276 -7.76 15.69 11.46
N ALA A 277 -7.02 14.94 10.63
CA ALA A 277 -6.48 13.62 10.98
C ALA A 277 -5.62 13.61 12.24
N ARG A 278 -5.02 14.75 12.64
CA ARG A 278 -4.21 14.86 13.87
C ARG A 278 -4.94 14.42 15.13
N GLU A 279 -6.27 14.53 15.14
CA GLU A 279 -7.12 14.08 16.25
C GLU A 279 -6.97 12.58 16.50
N TRP A 280 -6.92 11.77 15.43
CA TRP A 280 -6.89 10.30 15.49
C TRP A 280 -5.56 9.67 15.10
N ALA A 281 -4.62 10.44 14.54
CA ALA A 281 -3.37 9.92 13.95
C ALA A 281 -2.44 9.19 14.95
N ARG A 282 -2.74 9.24 16.25
CA ARG A 282 -2.01 8.53 17.30
C ARG A 282 -2.83 7.45 18.02
N ASP A 283 -4.06 7.21 17.58
CA ASP A 283 -4.94 6.20 18.18
C ASP A 283 -4.49 4.76 17.85
N PRO A 284 -4.01 4.45 16.62
CA PRO A 284 -3.38 3.16 16.36
C PRO A 284 -2.16 2.90 17.27
N PRO A 285 -1.84 1.62 17.57
CA PRO A 285 -0.70 1.29 18.42
C PRO A 285 0.64 1.85 17.94
N SER A 286 0.85 1.91 16.62
CA SER A 286 2.01 2.61 16.04
C SER A 286 1.75 4.13 16.00
N PRO A 287 2.71 4.97 16.43
CA PRO A 287 2.64 6.43 16.29
C PRO A 287 2.67 6.93 14.83
N ASN A 288 2.81 6.04 13.86
CA ASN A 288 2.98 6.37 12.45
C ASN A 288 1.78 5.98 11.60
N SER A 289 1.26 4.76 11.74
CA SER A 289 0.26 4.22 10.81
C SER A 289 -1.05 5.01 10.80
N GLY A 290 -1.42 5.64 11.91
CA GLY A 290 -2.59 6.52 11.98
C GLY A 290 -2.53 7.75 11.08
N TRP A 291 -1.34 8.23 10.70
CA TRP A 291 -1.23 9.43 9.84
C TRP A 291 -1.79 9.22 8.43
N PRO A 292 -1.34 8.24 7.65
CA PRO A 292 -1.92 7.99 6.33
C PRO A 292 -3.39 7.53 6.44
N MET A 293 -3.72 6.61 7.37
CA MET A 293 -5.08 6.08 7.52
C MET A 293 -6.11 7.16 7.90
N ALA A 294 -5.86 7.95 8.94
CA ALA A 294 -6.80 8.98 9.39
C ALA A 294 -6.90 10.12 8.36
N THR A 295 -5.82 10.41 7.62
CA THR A 295 -5.88 11.39 6.53
C THR A 295 -6.75 10.89 5.38
N LEU A 296 -6.63 9.62 5.01
CA LEU A 296 -7.49 9.01 4.00
C LEU A 296 -8.95 9.01 4.45
N ALA A 297 -9.22 8.63 5.70
CA ALA A 297 -10.55 8.71 6.31
C ALA A 297 -11.16 10.13 6.21
N CYS A 298 -10.38 11.14 6.58
CA CYS A 298 -10.78 12.54 6.49
C CYS A 298 -11.02 13.02 5.06
N ALA A 299 -10.17 12.64 4.10
CA ALA A 299 -10.28 13.05 2.70
C ALA A 299 -11.48 12.39 1.99
N LEU A 300 -11.82 11.16 2.37
CA LEU A 300 -12.98 10.43 1.88
C LEU A 300 -14.27 10.79 2.61
N SER A 301 -14.17 11.40 3.81
CA SER A 301 -15.29 11.65 4.73
C SER A 301 -15.97 10.36 5.22
N VAL A 302 -15.16 9.33 5.51
CA VAL A 302 -15.60 8.04 6.06
C VAL A 302 -14.96 7.77 7.42
N ARG A 303 -15.59 6.92 8.23
CA ARG A 303 -15.04 6.38 9.46
C ARG A 303 -14.32 5.08 9.18
N LEU A 304 -13.10 4.96 9.67
CA LEU A 304 -12.33 3.71 9.64
C LEU A 304 -12.27 3.11 11.04
N THR A 305 -12.57 1.82 11.18
CA THR A 305 -12.70 1.14 12.46
C THR A 305 -11.91 -0.16 12.54
N LYS A 306 -11.20 -0.29 13.65
CA LYS A 306 -10.67 -1.56 14.13
C LYS A 306 -11.36 -1.91 15.44
N PRO A 307 -12.43 -2.75 15.42
CA PRO A 307 -13.24 -3.01 16.61
C PRO A 307 -12.40 -3.45 17.81
N GLY A 308 -12.63 -2.79 18.94
CA GLY A 308 -11.90 -3.01 20.19
C GLY A 308 -10.50 -2.40 20.25
N VAL A 309 -10.05 -1.68 19.21
CA VAL A 309 -8.72 -1.05 19.17
C VAL A 309 -8.82 0.47 18.93
N TYR A 310 -9.41 0.91 17.82
CA TYR A 310 -9.54 2.33 17.49
C TYR A 310 -10.69 2.62 16.51
N ASP A 311 -11.11 3.88 16.45
CA ASP A 311 -11.98 4.44 15.44
C ASP A 311 -11.39 5.78 14.95
N LEU A 312 -11.23 5.94 13.64
CA LEU A 312 -10.69 7.14 13.00
C LEU A 312 -11.83 7.90 12.31
N ASN A 313 -11.85 9.23 12.44
CA ASN A 313 -12.90 10.09 11.86
C ASN A 313 -14.32 9.69 12.33
N THR A 314 -14.51 9.58 13.64
CA THR A 314 -15.68 8.98 14.31
C THR A 314 -17.03 9.64 13.99
N ALA A 315 -17.03 10.87 13.51
CA ALA A 315 -18.25 11.61 13.14
C ALA A 315 -18.85 11.17 11.79
N ALA A 316 -18.10 10.40 10.99
CA ALA A 316 -18.55 9.90 9.69
C ALA A 316 -19.15 8.48 9.79
N ASP A 317 -19.79 8.05 8.70
CA ASP A 317 -20.29 6.68 8.53
C ASP A 317 -19.19 5.73 8.02
N LEU A 318 -19.39 4.43 8.18
CA LEU A 318 -18.49 3.42 7.62
C LEU A 318 -18.49 3.47 6.08
N PRO A 319 -17.39 3.08 5.41
CA PRO A 319 -17.27 3.21 3.96
C PRO A 319 -18.30 2.37 3.19
N THR A 320 -18.84 2.97 2.14
CA THR A 320 -19.59 2.30 1.07
C THR A 320 -18.65 1.68 0.04
N VAL A 321 -19.19 0.98 -0.96
CA VAL A 321 -18.40 0.47 -2.11
C VAL A 321 -17.76 1.63 -2.87
N ASP A 322 -18.53 2.67 -3.19
CA ASP A 322 -18.06 3.88 -3.86
C ASP A 322 -16.90 4.56 -3.09
N ASP A 323 -16.96 4.58 -1.76
CA ASP A 323 -15.87 5.11 -0.94
C ASP A 323 -14.60 4.27 -1.04
N GLY A 324 -14.74 2.95 -1.15
CA GLY A 324 -13.65 2.02 -1.38
C GLY A 324 -12.96 2.25 -2.73
N ASP A 325 -13.74 2.40 -3.80
CA ASP A 325 -13.22 2.69 -5.15
C ASP A 325 -12.53 4.06 -5.22
N ARG A 326 -13.13 5.05 -4.53
CA ARG A 326 -12.53 6.37 -4.37
C ARG A 326 -11.24 6.30 -3.54
N ALA A 327 -11.15 5.44 -2.53
CA ALA A 327 -9.92 5.21 -1.77
C ALA A 327 -8.80 4.68 -2.66
N VAL A 328 -9.07 3.69 -3.51
CA VAL A 328 -8.12 3.14 -4.49
C VAL A 328 -7.62 4.26 -5.43
N SER A 329 -8.53 5.09 -5.94
CA SER A 329 -8.18 6.21 -6.81
C SER A 329 -7.30 7.27 -6.12
N VAL A 330 -7.65 7.66 -4.90
CA VAL A 330 -6.88 8.64 -4.10
C VAL A 330 -5.50 8.09 -3.76
N VAL A 331 -5.40 6.84 -3.34
CA VAL A 331 -4.12 6.20 -3.02
C VAL A 331 -3.26 6.01 -4.26
N GLY A 332 -3.84 5.61 -5.39
CA GLY A 332 -3.13 5.53 -6.67
C GLY A 332 -2.55 6.88 -7.09
N LEU A 333 -3.32 7.97 -6.97
CA LEU A 333 -2.79 9.32 -7.25
C LEU A 333 -1.72 9.75 -6.22
N ALA A 334 -1.91 9.47 -4.94
CA ALA A 334 -0.93 9.77 -3.89
C ALA A 334 0.40 9.00 -4.10
N ALA A 335 0.33 7.77 -4.61
CA ALA A 335 1.49 7.00 -5.02
C ALA A 335 2.24 7.69 -6.15
N VAL A 336 1.54 8.15 -7.20
CA VAL A 336 2.19 8.90 -8.29
C VAL A 336 2.83 10.19 -7.78
N LEU A 337 2.15 10.95 -6.92
CA LEU A 337 2.71 12.17 -6.31
C LEU A 337 3.99 11.87 -5.51
N SER A 338 4.03 10.73 -4.82
CA SER A 338 5.20 10.29 -4.06
C SER A 338 6.36 9.87 -4.96
N VAL A 339 6.09 9.25 -6.11
CA VAL A 339 7.11 8.97 -7.15
C VAL A 339 7.67 10.25 -7.75
N LEU A 340 6.81 11.22 -8.07
CA LEU A 340 7.24 12.52 -8.60
C LEU A 340 8.09 13.28 -7.57
N LEU A 341 7.70 13.25 -6.30
CA LEU A 341 8.49 13.81 -5.21
C LEU A 341 9.86 13.13 -5.10
N ALA A 342 9.92 11.80 -5.19
CA ALA A 342 11.17 11.04 -5.15
C ALA A 342 12.08 11.38 -6.34
N ILE A 343 11.54 11.53 -7.54
CA ILE A 343 12.28 11.98 -8.72
C ILE A 343 12.83 13.40 -8.52
N ALA A 344 11.99 14.33 -8.04
CA ALA A 344 12.41 15.71 -7.78
C ALA A 344 13.50 15.78 -6.69
N LEU A 345 13.36 14.97 -5.64
CA LEU A 345 14.36 14.85 -4.58
C LEU A 345 15.70 14.35 -5.12
N ALA A 346 15.67 13.28 -5.92
CA ALA A 346 16.89 12.73 -6.50
C ALA A 346 17.56 13.70 -7.48
N ALA A 347 16.77 14.44 -8.27
CA ALA A 347 17.29 15.51 -9.12
C ALA A 347 17.93 16.64 -8.30
N GLY A 348 17.29 17.06 -7.20
CA GLY A 348 17.83 18.07 -6.29
C GLY A 348 19.15 17.65 -5.65
N VAL A 349 19.26 16.40 -5.20
CA VAL A 349 20.51 15.85 -4.66
C VAL A 349 21.58 15.78 -5.75
N ALA A 350 21.24 15.31 -6.96
CA ALA A 350 22.19 15.26 -8.06
C ALA A 350 22.77 16.64 -8.40
N ILE A 351 21.90 17.66 -8.47
CA ILE A 351 22.32 19.05 -8.68
C ILE A 351 23.27 19.47 -7.54
N ALA A 352 22.85 19.32 -6.28
CA ALA A 352 23.66 19.72 -5.13
C ALA A 352 25.06 19.07 -5.13
N VAL A 353 25.15 17.77 -5.44
CA VAL A 353 26.43 17.05 -5.57
C VAL A 353 27.30 17.67 -6.66
N THR A 354 26.76 17.91 -7.86
CA THR A 354 27.52 18.53 -8.96
C THR A 354 28.01 19.95 -8.62
N THR A 355 27.18 20.74 -7.94
CA THR A 355 27.56 22.11 -7.51
C THR A 355 28.70 22.08 -6.50
N LEU A 356 28.68 21.13 -5.56
CA LEU A 356 29.72 20.95 -4.54
C LEU A 356 31.05 20.44 -5.12
N GLU A 357 30.98 19.62 -6.18
CA GLU A 357 32.16 19.12 -6.90
C GLU A 357 32.78 20.17 -7.85
N GLY A 358 32.21 21.38 -7.93
CA GLY A 358 32.74 22.48 -8.75
C GLY A 358 32.53 22.26 -10.25
N THR A 359 31.70 21.30 -10.65
CA THR A 359 31.33 21.08 -12.05
C THR A 359 30.21 22.06 -12.45
N GLN A 360 30.45 22.88 -13.47
CA GLN A 360 29.45 23.81 -14.00
C GLN A 360 28.29 23.02 -14.63
N VAL A 361 27.09 23.09 -14.05
CA VAL A 361 25.87 22.59 -14.69
C VAL A 361 25.49 23.59 -15.79
N GLU A 362 25.49 23.17 -17.06
CA GLU A 362 25.01 24.03 -18.14
C GLU A 362 23.53 24.38 -17.90
N PRO A 363 23.16 25.67 -17.92
CA PRO A 363 21.78 26.14 -17.70
C PRO A 363 20.74 25.52 -18.66
N ALA A 364 21.20 25.07 -19.83
CA ALA A 364 20.35 24.45 -20.85
C ALA A 364 19.66 23.15 -20.36
N VAL A 365 20.31 22.38 -19.48
CA VAL A 365 19.78 21.10 -18.96
C VAL A 365 18.66 21.33 -17.94
N VAL A 366 18.71 22.42 -17.18
CA VAL A 366 17.68 22.77 -16.19
C VAL A 366 16.38 23.22 -16.87
N GLY A 367 16.49 23.98 -17.97
CA GLY A 367 15.34 24.38 -18.78
C GLY A 367 14.65 23.20 -19.49
N THR A 368 15.42 22.26 -20.04
CA THR A 368 14.85 21.07 -20.72
C THR A 368 14.30 20.00 -19.79
N LEU A 369 14.64 19.99 -18.49
CA LEU A 369 14.04 19.06 -17.52
C LEU A 369 12.67 19.53 -17.01
N LEU A 370 12.40 20.84 -17.06
CA LEU A 370 11.14 21.45 -16.61
C LEU A 370 10.10 21.58 -17.73
N GLU A 371 10.50 21.59 -19.01
CA GLU A 371 9.58 21.91 -20.11
C GLU A 371 8.87 20.73 -20.83
N PRO A 372 9.32 19.45 -20.84
CA PRO A 372 8.55 18.36 -21.45
C PRO A 372 8.07 17.27 -20.48
N THR A 373 8.40 17.33 -19.19
CA THR A 373 8.02 16.30 -18.20
C THR A 373 6.61 16.50 -17.65
N ALA A 374 6.13 17.73 -17.55
CA ALA A 374 4.77 18.01 -17.06
C ALA A 374 3.71 17.42 -17.99
N ASP A 375 3.78 17.66 -19.30
CA ASP A 375 2.78 17.15 -20.24
C ASP A 375 2.84 15.62 -20.37
N THR A 376 4.03 15.02 -20.37
CA THR A 376 4.19 13.55 -20.45
C THR A 376 3.76 12.87 -19.15
N ALA A 377 4.06 13.45 -17.99
CA ALA A 377 3.61 12.96 -16.70
C ALA A 377 2.09 13.17 -16.54
N ILE A 378 1.54 14.31 -16.97
CA ILE A 378 0.10 14.57 -17.01
C ILE A 378 -0.58 13.60 -17.96
N GLU A 379 -0.03 13.31 -19.13
CA GLU A 379 -0.60 12.37 -20.09
C GLU A 379 -0.54 10.93 -19.57
N THR A 380 0.56 10.55 -18.92
CA THR A 380 0.70 9.23 -18.26
C THR A 380 -0.22 9.11 -17.05
N VAL A 381 -0.33 10.15 -16.22
CA VAL A 381 -1.27 10.25 -15.10
C VAL A 381 -2.71 10.21 -15.62
N THR A 382 -3.03 10.96 -16.67
CA THR A 382 -4.37 10.99 -17.26
C THR A 382 -4.73 9.65 -17.89
N ARG A 383 -3.75 8.94 -18.48
CA ARG A 383 -3.92 7.59 -18.99
C ARG A 383 -4.15 6.59 -17.86
N LEU A 384 -3.35 6.65 -16.79
CA LEU A 384 -3.53 5.82 -15.59
C LEU A 384 -4.88 6.11 -14.92
N LEU A 385 -5.28 7.37 -14.80
CA LEU A 385 -6.59 7.77 -14.26
C LEU A 385 -7.75 7.25 -15.14
N ARG A 386 -7.58 7.17 -16.47
CA ARG A 386 -8.58 6.57 -17.38
C ARG A 386 -8.59 5.05 -17.38
N GLU A 387 -7.45 4.42 -17.11
CA GLU A 387 -7.33 2.96 -17.00
C GLU A 387 -7.81 2.45 -15.63
N VAL A 388 -7.71 3.26 -14.57
CA VAL A 388 -8.24 2.96 -13.23
C VAL A 388 -9.73 3.31 -13.07
N SER A 389 -10.27 4.19 -13.93
CA SER A 389 -11.71 4.57 -13.94
C SER A 389 -12.58 3.76 -14.92
N ARG A 390 -12.03 2.68 -15.50
CA ARG A 390 -12.75 1.68 -16.28
C ARG A 390 -12.69 0.35 -15.56
#